data_AF-A0A9N9MNS4-F1
#
_entry.id   AF-A0A9N9MNS4-F1
#
_cell.length_a   1.000
_cell.length_b   1.000
_cell.length_c   1.000
_cell.angle_alpha   90.00
_cell.angle_beta   90.00
_cell.angle_gamma   90.00
#
_symmetry.space_group_name_H-M   'P 1'
#
loop_
_entity.id
_entity.type
_entity.pdbx_description
1 polymer ?
#
loop_
_entity_poly.entity_id
_entity_poly.type
_entity_poly.pdbx_seq_one_letter_code
_entity_poly.pdbx_strand_id
1 'polypeptide(L)'
;MWKTFVDIENVFMIKLEKNDVDFILLLTNISCLWESEFSTLNLVNSFKEYNPLIAAGDEQIVSDFIEIINNIQDVNTSVKSTGDNIELVLEQNCCGFGESVKSSKIIYKFTLNKKEQEQFKDKIVVSAIKTIYFLEKQQKMLLNLVQKKDRELEEFRMEKGEISRGDLKTEKFDANVLNTNNDELFLNVFTEKQSERFWQKFTETNGKVETTNMHVDLEPWNVKSRKRVILSGKSVAKRGSGIVYKK
;
A
#
# COMPACT_ATOMS: atom_id res chain seq x y z
N MET A 1 1.85 6.48 10.17
CA MET A 1 1.14 6.06 8.94
C MET A 1 -0.30 5.75 9.30
N TRP A 2 -1.26 5.94 8.38
CA TRP A 2 -2.65 5.51 8.62
C TRP A 2 -2.74 3.98 8.66
N LYS A 3 -3.50 3.44 9.60
CA LYS A 3 -3.76 2.01 9.78
C LYS A 3 -5.26 1.77 9.82
N THR A 4 -5.71 0.62 9.36
CA THR A 4 -7.13 0.31 9.27
C THR A 4 -7.52 -0.74 10.31
N PHE A 5 -8.72 -0.59 10.85
CA PHE A 5 -9.35 -1.61 11.68
C PHE A 5 -10.87 -1.61 11.45
N VAL A 6 -11.54 -2.66 11.89
CA VAL A 6 -12.97 -2.87 11.70
C VAL A 6 -13.62 -3.03 13.05
N ASP A 7 -14.64 -2.23 13.33
CA ASP A 7 -15.48 -2.35 14.52
C ASP A 7 -16.93 -2.60 14.12
N ILE A 8 -17.51 -3.71 14.60
CA ILE A 8 -18.85 -4.23 14.30
C ILE A 8 -19.17 -4.25 12.79
N GLU A 9 -19.56 -3.10 12.23
CA GLU A 9 -19.99 -2.85 10.84
C GLU A 9 -19.21 -1.74 10.13
N ASN A 10 -18.41 -0.94 10.83
CA ASN A 10 -17.74 0.23 10.27
C ASN A 10 -16.22 0.01 10.09
N VAL A 11 -15.67 0.58 9.02
CA VAL A 11 -14.23 0.62 8.76
C VAL A 11 -13.69 1.96 9.24
N PHE A 12 -12.66 1.90 10.08
CA PHE A 12 -11.97 3.08 10.57
C PHE A 12 -10.50 3.08 10.15
N MET A 13 -9.96 4.29 9.99
CA MET A 13 -8.55 4.55 9.84
C MET A 13 -8.04 5.30 11.07
N ILE A 14 -6.94 4.83 11.63
CA ILE A 14 -6.29 5.43 12.80
C ILE A 14 -4.88 5.89 12.42
N LYS A 15 -4.45 7.01 12.98
CA LYS A 15 -3.08 7.50 12.86
C LYS A 15 -2.65 8.11 14.18
N LEU A 16 -1.50 7.68 14.66
CA LEU A 16 -0.81 8.32 15.78
C LEU A 16 0.27 9.24 15.21
N GLU A 17 0.24 10.50 15.61
CA GLU A 17 1.30 11.47 15.41
C GLU A 17 1.96 11.72 16.77
N LYS A 18 3.29 11.61 16.81
CA LYS A 18 4.07 11.89 18.02
C LYS A 18 4.83 13.18 17.79
N ASN A 19 4.54 14.18 18.63
CA ASN A 19 5.39 15.34 18.84
C ASN A 19 6.28 15.08 20.07
N ASP A 20 7.27 15.93 20.34
CA ASP A 20 8.32 15.65 21.35
C ASP A 20 7.77 15.17 22.71
N VAL A 21 6.68 15.77 23.18
CA VAL A 21 6.05 15.45 24.49
C VAL A 21 4.60 14.94 24.36
N ASP A 22 3.95 15.29 23.26
CA ASP A 22 2.51 15.11 23.05
C ASP A 22 2.19 14.13 21.92
N PHE A 23 1.09 13.43 22.08
CA PHE A 23 0.54 12.51 21.11
C PHE A 23 -0.79 13.06 20.56
N ILE A 24 -0.94 12.98 19.24
CA ILE A 24 -2.18 13.29 18.55
C ILE A 24 -2.68 11.99 17.92
N LEU A 25 -3.82 11.51 18.42
CA LEU A 25 -4.51 10.35 17.89
C LEU A 25 -5.64 10.81 16.97
N LEU A 26 -5.54 10.42 15.70
CA LEU A 26 -6.52 10.72 14.67
C LEU A 26 -7.29 9.46 14.32
N LEU A 27 -8.61 9.58 14.21
CA LEU A 27 -9.52 8.52 13.78
C LEU A 27 -10.44 9.05 12.68
N THR A 28 -10.67 8.28 11.63
CA THR A 28 -11.62 8.67 10.58
C THR A 28 -12.36 7.46 10.02
N ASN A 29 -13.60 7.65 9.61
CA ASN A 29 -14.38 6.71 8.81
C ASN A 29 -14.50 7.19 7.35
N ILE A 30 -13.59 8.06 6.89
CA ILE A 30 -13.59 8.71 5.56
C ILE A 30 -14.72 9.75 5.39
N SER A 31 -15.71 9.81 6.27
CA SER A 31 -16.73 10.86 6.28
C SER A 31 -16.48 11.95 7.32
N CYS A 32 -15.96 11.55 8.49
CA CYS A 32 -15.68 12.43 9.61
C CYS A 32 -14.28 12.17 10.15
N LEU A 33 -13.68 13.18 10.78
CA LEU A 33 -12.40 13.09 11.46
C LEU A 33 -12.62 13.36 12.95
N TRP A 34 -12.06 12.51 13.80
CA TRP A 34 -11.98 12.71 15.23
C TRP A 34 -10.52 12.77 15.66
N GLU A 35 -10.25 13.56 16.69
CA GLU A 35 -8.90 13.77 17.21
C GLU A 35 -8.94 13.79 18.73
N SER A 36 -7.91 13.18 19.33
CA SER A 36 -7.59 13.33 20.74
C SER A 36 -6.12 13.71 20.87
N GLU A 37 -5.84 14.72 21.68
CA GLU A 37 -4.49 15.16 22.02
C GLU A 37 -4.22 14.83 23.49
N PHE A 38 -3.09 14.20 23.77
CA PHE A 38 -2.72 13.81 25.13
C PHE A 38 -1.21 13.76 25.32
N SER A 39 -0.74 14.13 26.51
CA SER A 39 0.66 14.03 26.88
C SER A 39 1.04 12.60 27.29
N THR A 40 2.34 12.33 27.34
CA THR A 40 2.88 11.07 27.87
C THR A 40 2.40 10.79 29.30
N LEU A 41 2.34 11.82 30.15
CA LEU A 41 1.84 11.72 31.52
C LEU A 41 0.36 11.32 31.58
N ASN A 42 -0.46 11.93 30.71
CA ASN A 42 -1.88 11.60 30.64
C ASN A 42 -2.11 10.16 30.19
N LEU A 43 -1.31 9.67 29.23
CA LEU A 43 -1.36 8.28 28.78
C LEU A 43 -1.03 7.31 29.92
N VAL A 44 0.06 7.56 30.64
CA VAL A 44 0.51 6.70 31.76
C VAL A 44 -0.51 6.71 32.90
N ASN A 45 -1.04 7.88 33.26
CA ASN A 45 -2.05 8.00 34.31
C ASN A 45 -3.33 7.25 33.93
N SER A 46 -3.81 7.45 32.70
CA SER A 46 -4.99 6.73 32.19
C SER A 46 -4.75 5.23 32.17
N PHE A 47 -3.56 4.78 31.74
CA PHE A 47 -3.21 3.37 31.76
C PHE A 47 -3.26 2.77 33.16
N LYS A 48 -2.66 3.44 34.16
CA LYS A 48 -2.64 2.99 35.56
C LYS A 48 -4.04 2.98 36.18
N GLU A 49 -4.91 3.91 35.77
CA GLU A 49 -6.31 3.96 36.20
C GLU A 49 -7.12 2.77 35.66
N TYR A 50 -6.99 2.45 34.37
CA TYR A 50 -7.75 1.35 33.76
C TYR A 50 -7.12 -0.03 33.99
N ASN A 51 -5.84 -0.10 34.36
CA ASN A 51 -5.09 -1.35 34.55
C ASN A 51 -4.40 -1.37 35.92
N PRO A 52 -5.15 -1.28 37.04
CA PRO A 52 -4.57 -1.16 38.39
C PRO A 52 -3.75 -2.38 38.83
N LEU A 53 -3.93 -3.53 38.16
CA LEU A 53 -3.22 -4.78 38.46
C LEU A 53 -1.90 -4.91 37.68
N ILE A 54 -1.59 -4.00 36.75
CA ILE A 54 -0.40 -4.07 35.89
C ILE A 54 0.65 -3.08 36.40
N ALA A 55 1.73 -3.60 36.96
CA ALA A 55 2.90 -2.81 37.34
C ALA A 55 3.88 -2.72 36.16
N ALA A 56 3.68 -1.74 35.28
CA ALA A 56 4.57 -1.44 34.16
C ALA A 56 5.30 -0.10 34.37
N GLY A 57 6.54 0.00 33.91
CA GLY A 57 7.29 1.25 33.88
C GLY A 57 6.73 2.22 32.82
N ASP A 58 6.86 3.52 33.06
CA ASP A 58 6.26 4.56 32.19
C ASP A 58 6.75 4.45 30.74
N GLU A 59 8.04 4.16 30.51
CA GLU A 59 8.61 3.96 29.17
C GLU A 59 8.03 2.71 28.47
N GLN A 60 7.81 1.64 29.22
CA GLN A 60 7.23 0.40 28.70
C GLN A 60 5.78 0.64 28.26
N ILE A 61 4.98 1.35 29.06
CA ILE A 61 3.59 1.69 28.73
C ILE A 61 3.49 2.45 27.41
N VAL A 62 4.41 3.41 27.19
CA VAL A 62 4.46 4.19 25.96
C VAL A 62 4.87 3.34 24.77
N SER A 63 5.88 2.48 24.94
CA SER A 63 6.32 1.56 23.88
C SER A 63 5.22 0.58 23.49
N ASP A 64 4.58 -0.05 24.47
CA ASP A 64 3.48 -0.99 24.29
C ASP A 64 2.29 -0.32 23.60
N PHE A 65 1.94 0.91 24.00
CA PHE A 65 0.88 1.67 23.34
C PHE A 65 1.19 1.95 21.87
N ILE A 66 2.41 2.36 21.54
CA ILE A 66 2.83 2.57 20.15
C ILE A 66 2.76 1.25 19.37
N GLU A 67 3.16 0.14 19.97
CA GLU A 67 3.05 -1.18 19.37
C GLU A 67 1.59 -1.61 19.13
N ILE A 68 0.69 -1.38 20.09
CA ILE A 68 -0.75 -1.64 19.97
C ILE A 68 -1.35 -0.87 18.81
N ILE A 69 -1.08 0.43 18.71
CA ILE A 69 -1.56 1.23 17.57
C ILE A 69 -0.93 0.73 16.28
N ASN A 70 0.32 0.25 16.33
CA ASN A 70 0.99 -0.27 15.16
C ASN A 70 0.41 -1.61 14.69
N ASN A 71 -0.06 -2.45 15.60
CA ASN A 71 -0.61 -3.77 15.33
C ASN A 71 -2.13 -3.79 15.58
N ILE A 72 -2.81 -2.67 15.28
CA ILE A 72 -4.24 -2.46 15.58
C ILE A 72 -5.17 -3.53 15.00
N GLN A 73 -4.73 -4.26 13.96
CA GLN A 73 -5.47 -5.35 13.33
C GLN A 73 -5.63 -6.58 14.25
N ASP A 74 -4.69 -6.78 15.18
CA ASP A 74 -4.69 -7.90 16.13
C ASP A 74 -5.26 -7.51 17.50
N VAL A 75 -5.73 -6.27 17.64
CA VAL A 75 -6.25 -5.69 18.88
C VAL A 75 -7.77 -5.68 18.82
N ASN A 76 -8.43 -6.05 19.91
CA ASN A 76 -9.88 -5.92 20.01
C ASN A 76 -10.20 -4.44 20.17
N THR A 77 -10.82 -3.86 19.15
CA THR A 77 -11.16 -2.44 19.11
C THR A 77 -12.67 -2.28 19.19
N SER A 78 -13.13 -1.30 19.98
CA SER A 78 -14.54 -0.92 20.05
C SER A 78 -14.67 0.60 19.97
N VAL A 79 -15.60 1.06 19.15
CA VAL A 79 -15.86 2.47 18.87
C VAL A 79 -17.30 2.78 19.24
N LYS A 80 -17.50 3.60 20.27
CA LYS A 80 -18.83 4.02 20.72
C LYS A 80 -19.04 5.49 20.40
N SER A 81 -20.15 5.82 19.75
CA SER A 81 -20.53 7.20 19.50
C SER A 81 -21.25 7.79 20.71
N THR A 82 -20.74 8.92 21.20
CA THR A 82 -21.31 9.69 22.31
C THR A 82 -21.59 11.11 21.81
N GLY A 83 -22.71 11.28 21.11
CA GLY A 83 -23.04 12.53 20.44
C GLY A 83 -22.13 12.79 19.23
N ASP A 84 -21.52 13.97 19.15
CA ASP A 84 -20.50 14.25 18.13
C ASP A 84 -19.16 13.57 18.42
N ASN A 85 -18.90 13.17 19.68
CA ASN A 85 -17.64 12.56 20.08
C ASN A 85 -17.67 11.04 19.92
N ILE A 86 -16.48 10.46 19.86
CA ILE A 86 -16.28 9.03 19.80
C ILE A 86 -15.42 8.58 20.98
N GLU A 87 -15.83 7.51 21.62
CA GLU A 87 -15.06 6.79 22.61
C GLU A 87 -14.41 5.57 21.94
N LEU A 88 -13.07 5.56 21.89
CA LEU A 88 -12.27 4.45 21.38
C LEU A 88 -11.75 3.63 22.54
N VAL A 89 -12.03 2.34 22.52
CA VAL A 89 -11.51 1.35 23.48
C VAL A 89 -10.63 0.37 22.73
N LEU A 90 -9.40 0.19 23.22
CA LEU A 90 -8.42 -0.77 22.71
C LEU A 90 -8.19 -1.82 23.80
N GLU A 91 -8.50 -3.08 23.50
CA GLU A 91 -8.27 -4.22 24.39
C GLU A 91 -7.25 -5.17 23.76
N GLN A 92 -6.10 -5.36 24.43
CA GLN A 92 -5.12 -6.38 24.06
C GLN A 92 -5.13 -7.51 25.09
N ASN A 93 -5.16 -8.75 24.61
CA ASN A 93 -5.01 -9.91 25.47
C ASN A 93 -3.53 -10.10 25.83
N CYS A 94 -3.20 -10.11 27.12
CA CYS A 94 -1.85 -10.47 27.55
C CYS A 94 -1.67 -11.99 27.53
N CYS A 95 -1.00 -12.51 26.50
CA CYS A 95 -0.50 -13.87 26.49
C CYS A 95 0.91 -13.86 27.13
N GLY A 96 1.03 -13.96 28.46
CA GLY A 96 2.37 -13.82 29.05
C GLY A 96 2.61 -14.13 30.52
N PHE A 97 1.59 -14.40 31.34
CA PHE A 97 1.81 -14.88 32.71
C PHE A 97 0.98 -16.13 32.93
N GLY A 98 1.61 -17.19 33.47
CA GLY A 98 1.18 -18.58 33.38
C GLY A 98 -0.29 -18.88 33.74
N GLU A 99 -0.71 -20.09 33.38
CA GLU A 99 -2.06 -20.70 33.32
C GLU A 99 -3.01 -20.53 34.54
N SER A 100 -2.70 -19.68 35.51
CA SER A 100 -3.46 -19.46 36.74
C SER A 100 -4.13 -18.07 36.84
N VAL A 101 -3.72 -17.08 36.06
CA VAL A 101 -4.33 -15.74 36.10
C VAL A 101 -5.28 -15.58 34.92
N LYS A 102 -6.59 -15.51 35.21
CA LYS A 102 -7.63 -15.11 34.24
C LYS A 102 -7.09 -13.98 33.37
N SER A 103 -6.96 -14.24 32.07
CA SER A 103 -6.56 -13.32 30.99
C SER A 103 -6.69 -11.83 31.37
N SER A 104 -5.63 -11.25 31.92
CA SER A 104 -5.59 -9.80 32.16
C SER A 104 -5.56 -9.13 30.80
N LYS A 105 -6.62 -8.40 30.47
CA LYS A 105 -6.66 -7.57 29.26
C LYS A 105 -6.06 -6.21 29.59
N ILE A 106 -5.13 -5.76 28.75
CA ILE A 106 -4.71 -4.36 28.77
C ILE A 106 -5.79 -3.55 28.07
N ILE A 107 -6.27 -2.51 28.75
CA ILE A 107 -7.32 -1.63 28.26
C ILE A 107 -6.77 -0.22 28.12
N TYR A 108 -6.92 0.37 26.92
CA TYR A 108 -6.76 1.80 26.69
C TYR A 108 -8.09 2.41 26.25
N LYS A 109 -8.38 3.60 26.76
CA LYS A 109 -9.63 4.30 26.49
C LYS A 109 -9.36 5.76 26.18
N PHE A 110 -9.90 6.22 25.05
CA PHE A 110 -9.73 7.60 24.57
C PHE A 110 -11.07 8.20 24.17
N THR A 111 -11.28 9.47 24.50
CA THR A 111 -12.40 10.26 24.01
C THR A 111 -11.88 11.18 22.92
N LEU A 112 -12.31 10.94 21.68
CA LEU A 112 -11.94 11.72 20.51
C LEU A 112 -13.05 12.70 20.16
N ASN A 113 -12.66 13.95 19.90
CA ASN A 113 -13.58 15.02 19.54
C ASN A 113 -13.66 15.16 18.02
N LYS A 114 -14.87 15.36 17.51
CA LYS A 114 -15.09 15.58 16.08
C LYS A 114 -14.47 16.89 15.63
N LYS A 115 -13.75 16.85 14.51
CA LYS A 115 -13.14 18.01 13.90
C LYS A 115 -14.01 18.59 12.79
N GLU A 116 -13.78 19.86 12.52
CA GLU A 116 -14.44 20.59 11.45
C GLU A 116 -14.06 20.05 10.07
N GLN A 117 -14.93 20.30 9.08
CA GLN A 117 -14.73 19.82 7.71
C GLN A 117 -13.46 20.38 7.06
N GLU A 118 -13.01 21.58 7.45
CA GLU A 118 -11.76 22.15 6.94
C GLU A 118 -10.55 21.29 7.32
N GLN A 119 -10.48 20.82 8.58
CA GLN A 119 -9.40 19.96 9.04
C GLN A 119 -9.46 18.57 8.39
N PHE A 120 -10.66 18.04 8.15
CA PHE A 120 -10.84 16.81 7.38
C PHE A 120 -10.28 16.97 5.96
N LYS A 121 -10.62 18.08 5.28
CA LYS A 121 -10.13 18.40 3.94
C LYS A 121 -8.61 18.45 3.91
N ASP A 122 -7.99 19.15 4.85
CA ASP A 122 -6.54 19.32 4.86
C ASP A 122 -5.79 18.02 5.18
N LYS A 123 -6.27 17.24 6.16
CA LYS A 123 -5.58 16.01 6.58
C LYS A 123 -5.80 14.84 5.62
N ILE A 124 -7.01 14.69 5.06
CA ILE A 124 -7.39 13.53 4.22
C ILE A 124 -7.42 13.90 2.74
N VAL A 125 -8.28 14.85 2.35
CA VAL A 125 -8.57 15.13 0.93
C VAL A 125 -7.35 15.70 0.21
N VAL A 126 -6.69 16.70 0.78
CA VAL A 126 -5.49 17.32 0.21
C VAL A 126 -4.35 16.30 0.10
N SER A 127 -4.19 15.44 1.12
CA SER A 127 -3.20 14.35 1.09
C SER A 127 -3.50 13.37 -0.05
N ALA A 128 -4.76 12.97 -0.23
CA ALA A 128 -5.16 12.07 -1.32
C ALA A 128 -4.92 12.69 -2.71
N ILE A 129 -5.29 13.96 -2.90
CA ILE A 129 -5.06 14.69 -4.17
C ILE A 129 -3.56 14.78 -4.47
N LYS A 130 -2.73 15.10 -3.47
CA LYS A 130 -1.27 15.14 -3.63
C LYS A 130 -0.71 13.78 -4.05
N THR A 131 -1.20 12.70 -3.47
CA THR A 131 -0.80 11.33 -3.86
C THR A 131 -1.20 11.02 -5.30
N ILE A 132 -2.43 11.33 -5.70
CA ILE A 132 -2.90 11.12 -7.09
C ILE A 132 -2.02 11.90 -8.08
N TYR A 133 -1.77 13.17 -7.79
CA TYR A 133 -0.91 14.02 -8.63
C TYR A 133 0.53 13.49 -8.72
N PHE A 134 1.07 12.99 -7.61
CA PHE A 134 2.40 12.37 -7.59
C PHE A 134 2.44 11.11 -8.45
N LEU A 135 1.43 10.24 -8.36
CA LEU A 135 1.30 9.03 -9.17
C LEU A 135 1.18 9.35 -10.66
N GLU A 136 0.37 10.36 -11.02
CA GLU A 136 0.23 10.82 -12.41
C GLU A 136 1.59 11.29 -12.97
N LYS A 137 2.36 12.04 -12.17
CA LYS A 137 3.72 12.45 -12.56
C LYS A 137 4.66 11.26 -12.76
N GLN A 138 4.64 10.30 -11.85
CA GLN A 138 5.45 9.09 -11.97
C GLN A 138 5.08 8.29 -13.22
N GLN A 139 3.78 8.13 -13.51
CA GLN A 139 3.30 7.47 -14.71
C GLN A 139 3.82 8.17 -15.98
N LYS A 140 3.70 9.50 -16.06
CA LYS A 140 4.24 10.28 -17.19
C LYS A 140 5.75 10.12 -17.34
N MET A 141 6.49 10.10 -16.24
CA MET A 141 7.94 9.89 -16.24
C MET A 141 8.30 8.50 -16.77
N LEU A 142 7.62 7.46 -16.30
CA LEU A 142 7.82 6.08 -16.75
C LEU A 142 7.51 5.94 -18.24
N LEU A 143 6.41 6.53 -18.70
CA LEU A 143 6.04 6.56 -20.12
C LEU A 143 7.14 7.17 -20.99
N ASN A 144 7.67 8.32 -20.59
CA ASN A 144 8.78 8.96 -21.30
C ASN A 144 10.03 8.08 -21.31
N LEU A 145 10.30 7.34 -20.22
CA LEU A 145 11.45 6.46 -20.13
C LEU A 145 11.31 5.25 -21.06
N VAL A 146 10.13 4.63 -21.10
CA VAL A 146 9.85 3.52 -22.02
C VAL A 146 9.98 3.98 -23.47
N GLN A 147 9.40 5.13 -23.83
CA GLN A 147 9.52 5.68 -25.19
C GLN A 147 10.97 5.99 -25.59
N LYS A 148 11.81 6.46 -24.66
CA LYS A 148 13.25 6.66 -24.91
C LYS A 148 13.94 5.32 -25.17
N LYS A 149 13.63 4.30 -24.37
CA LYS A 149 14.20 2.95 -24.54
C LYS A 149 13.78 2.30 -25.85
N ASP A 150 12.54 2.50 -26.28
CA ASP A 150 12.08 2.02 -27.60
C ASP A 150 12.82 2.71 -28.75
N ARG A 151 13.12 4.01 -28.64
CA ARG A 151 13.96 4.70 -29.65
C ARG A 151 15.38 4.16 -29.67
N GLU A 152 16.00 3.98 -28.49
CA GLU A 152 17.33 3.37 -28.38
C GLU A 152 17.35 1.97 -29.01
N LEU A 153 16.35 1.14 -28.75
CA LEU A 153 16.24 -0.21 -29.33
C LEU A 153 16.09 -0.17 -30.86
N GLU A 154 15.33 0.79 -31.38
CA GLU A 154 15.15 0.95 -32.82
C GLU A 154 16.45 1.42 -33.50
N GLU A 155 17.18 2.37 -32.90
CA GLU A 155 18.52 2.77 -33.34
C GLU A 155 19.48 1.57 -33.34
N PHE A 156 19.50 0.78 -32.27
CA PHE A 156 20.31 -0.45 -32.21
C PHE A 156 19.94 -1.45 -33.31
N ARG A 157 18.66 -1.63 -33.62
CA ARG A 157 18.19 -2.50 -34.71
C ARG A 157 18.66 -1.99 -36.08
N MET A 158 18.63 -0.67 -36.30
CA MET A 158 19.12 -0.06 -37.54
C MET A 158 20.63 -0.21 -37.71
N GLU A 159 21.42 -0.01 -36.64
CA GLU A 159 22.88 -0.05 -36.71
C GLU A 159 23.46 -1.47 -36.71
N LYS A 160 22.95 -2.35 -35.85
CA LYS A 160 23.57 -3.64 -35.51
C LYS A 160 22.72 -4.85 -35.90
N GLY A 161 21.52 -4.62 -36.42
CA GLY A 161 20.57 -5.67 -36.77
C GLY A 161 19.85 -6.26 -35.55
N GLU A 162 19.11 -7.33 -35.77
CA GLU A 162 18.29 -7.93 -34.73
C GLU A 162 19.09 -8.79 -33.74
N ILE A 163 18.67 -8.80 -32.48
CA ILE A 163 19.19 -9.72 -31.47
C ILE A 163 18.76 -11.17 -31.76
N SER A 164 19.67 -12.11 -31.51
CA SER A 164 19.46 -13.55 -31.72
C SER A 164 18.57 -14.22 -30.67
N ARG A 165 18.38 -13.56 -29.52
CA ARG A 165 17.53 -13.99 -28.41
C ARG A 165 16.14 -13.38 -28.54
N GLY A 166 15.23 -14.11 -29.18
CA GLY A 166 13.87 -13.65 -29.45
C GLY A 166 13.02 -13.41 -28.20
N ASP A 167 13.37 -14.05 -27.08
CA ASP A 167 12.77 -13.90 -25.75
C ASP A 167 13.03 -12.53 -25.11
N LEU A 168 14.06 -11.82 -25.55
CA LEU A 168 14.39 -10.48 -25.06
C LEU A 168 13.85 -9.36 -25.97
N LYS A 169 13.16 -9.71 -27.07
CA LYS A 169 12.55 -8.73 -27.96
C LYS A 169 11.22 -8.28 -27.35
N THR A 170 11.16 -7.02 -26.94
CA THR A 170 9.91 -6.37 -26.55
C THR A 170 9.23 -5.76 -27.78
N GLU A 171 7.90 -5.74 -27.75
CA GLU A 171 7.11 -4.95 -28.68
C GLU A 171 7.24 -3.46 -28.35
N LYS A 172 7.02 -2.60 -29.35
CA LYS A 172 7.03 -1.16 -29.16
C LYS A 172 5.86 -0.77 -28.26
N PHE A 173 6.13 0.01 -27.22
CA PHE A 173 5.10 0.42 -26.29
C PHE A 173 4.11 1.39 -26.95
N ASP A 174 2.81 1.05 -26.89
CA ASP A 174 1.72 1.92 -27.33
C ASP A 174 1.07 2.62 -26.13
N ALA A 175 1.22 3.94 -26.08
CA ALA A 175 0.66 4.76 -25.02
C ALA A 175 -0.87 4.83 -25.06
N ASN A 176 -1.51 4.51 -26.19
CA ASN A 176 -2.96 4.52 -26.32
C ASN A 176 -3.62 3.37 -25.56
N VAL A 177 -2.88 2.31 -25.23
CA VAL A 177 -3.35 1.20 -24.38
C VAL A 177 -3.73 1.69 -22.98
N LEU A 178 -3.13 2.77 -22.50
CA LEU A 178 -3.49 3.40 -21.22
C LEU A 178 -4.72 4.31 -21.32
N ASN A 179 -5.13 4.70 -22.53
CA ASN A 179 -6.28 5.57 -22.80
C ASN A 179 -7.53 4.80 -23.23
N THR A 180 -7.38 3.55 -23.67
CA THR A 180 -8.50 2.61 -23.74
C THR A 180 -9.02 2.42 -22.33
N ASN A 181 -10.22 2.97 -22.08
CA ASN A 181 -10.97 2.79 -20.84
C ASN A 181 -11.04 1.29 -20.52
N ASN A 182 -10.16 0.83 -19.64
CA ASN A 182 -10.42 -0.34 -18.84
C ASN A 182 -11.28 0.17 -17.70
N ASP A 183 -12.53 -0.26 -17.65
CA ASP A 183 -13.57 0.16 -16.70
C ASP A 183 -13.27 -0.19 -15.22
N GLU A 184 -11.99 -0.32 -14.83
CA GLU A 184 -11.51 -0.90 -13.56
C GLU A 184 -10.33 -0.15 -12.92
N LEU A 185 -10.32 1.18 -12.95
CA LEU A 185 -9.39 1.94 -12.13
C LEU A 185 -9.97 2.18 -10.72
N PHE A 186 -9.09 2.09 -9.71
CA PHE A 186 -9.29 1.95 -8.25
C PHE A 186 -9.46 0.52 -7.68
N LEU A 187 -9.84 -0.46 -8.51
CA LEU A 187 -10.19 -1.81 -8.04
C LEU A 187 -9.01 -2.72 -7.69
N ASN A 188 -7.84 -2.53 -8.31
CA ASN A 188 -6.67 -3.37 -8.04
C ASN A 188 -5.82 -2.95 -6.83
N VAL A 189 -6.20 -1.91 -6.09
CA VAL A 189 -5.50 -1.51 -4.85
C VAL A 189 -5.94 -2.36 -3.65
N PHE A 190 -7.16 -2.90 -3.68
CA PHE A 190 -7.71 -3.80 -2.66
C PHE A 190 -7.72 -5.24 -3.15
N THR A 191 -6.58 -5.75 -3.64
CA THR A 191 -6.48 -7.13 -4.12
C THR A 191 -7.01 -8.12 -3.09
N GLU A 192 -7.84 -9.06 -3.58
CA GLU A 192 -8.74 -9.94 -2.81
C GLU A 192 -8.10 -10.58 -1.57
N LYS A 193 -6.80 -10.89 -1.59
CA LYS A 193 -6.14 -11.61 -0.50
C LYS A 193 -5.93 -10.82 0.79
N GLN A 194 -5.91 -9.48 0.76
CA GLN A 194 -5.66 -8.66 1.96
C GLN A 194 -6.90 -7.93 2.48
N SER A 195 -8.06 -8.04 1.79
CA SER A 195 -9.21 -7.17 2.08
C SER A 195 -10.59 -7.81 1.86
N GLU A 196 -10.72 -9.14 1.92
CA GLU A 196 -12.03 -9.82 1.76
C GLU A 196 -13.14 -9.22 2.65
N ARG A 197 -12.81 -8.89 3.90
CA ARG A 197 -13.76 -8.27 4.85
C ARG A 197 -14.18 -6.85 4.44
N PHE A 198 -13.30 -6.10 3.77
CA PHE A 198 -13.61 -4.77 3.26
C PHE A 198 -14.61 -4.86 2.11
N TRP A 199 -14.37 -5.75 1.14
CA TRP A 199 -15.25 -5.90 -0.02
C TRP A 199 -16.60 -6.49 0.33
N GLN A 200 -16.67 -7.47 1.24
CA GLN A 200 -17.93 -8.01 1.75
C GLN A 200 -18.82 -6.91 2.34
N LYS A 201 -18.27 -6.10 3.23
CA LYS A 201 -19.04 -5.00 3.84
C LYS A 201 -19.35 -3.87 2.88
N PHE A 202 -18.41 -3.49 2.02
CA PHE A 202 -18.64 -2.42 1.06
C PHE A 202 -19.81 -2.75 0.12
N THR A 203 -19.90 -4.00 -0.32
CA THR A 203 -20.99 -4.50 -1.17
C THR A 203 -22.31 -4.70 -0.42
N GLU A 204 -22.29 -5.01 0.87
CA GLU A 204 -23.48 -5.04 1.73
C GLU A 204 -24.10 -3.64 1.92
N THR A 205 -23.26 -2.61 2.14
CA THR A 205 -23.74 -1.25 2.43
C THR A 205 -24.12 -0.45 1.18
N ASN A 206 -23.45 -0.66 0.05
CA ASN A 206 -23.60 0.18 -1.15
C ASN A 206 -24.13 -0.57 -2.38
N GLY A 207 -24.46 -1.86 -2.24
CA GLY A 207 -24.88 -2.73 -3.34
C GLY A 207 -23.71 -3.40 -4.07
N LYS A 208 -24.03 -4.45 -4.84
CA LYS A 208 -23.03 -5.21 -5.61
C LYS A 208 -22.41 -4.33 -6.69
N VAL A 209 -21.11 -4.08 -6.54
CA VAL A 209 -20.25 -3.64 -7.64
C VAL A 209 -19.97 -4.89 -8.47
N GLU A 210 -20.47 -4.96 -9.70
CA GLU A 210 -20.09 -6.02 -10.63
C GLU A 210 -18.65 -5.79 -11.06
N THR A 211 -17.71 -6.43 -10.37
CA THR A 211 -16.32 -6.51 -10.79
C THR A 211 -16.17 -7.69 -11.71
N THR A 212 -16.19 -7.43 -13.01
CA THR A 212 -15.72 -8.40 -14.02
C THR A 212 -14.20 -8.48 -13.93
N ASN A 213 -13.69 -9.16 -12.88
CA ASN A 213 -12.27 -9.46 -12.75
C ASN A 213 -11.75 -10.01 -14.08
N MET A 214 -11.06 -9.20 -14.87
CA MET A 214 -10.27 -9.72 -15.98
C MET A 214 -9.17 -10.53 -15.34
N HIS A 215 -9.29 -11.85 -15.40
CA HIS A 215 -8.17 -12.72 -15.15
C HIS A 215 -7.13 -12.38 -16.21
N VAL A 216 -6.15 -11.53 -15.84
CA VAL A 216 -4.94 -11.38 -16.62
C VAL A 216 -4.21 -12.70 -16.42
N ASP A 217 -4.42 -13.63 -17.34
CA ASP A 217 -3.55 -14.78 -17.48
C ASP A 217 -2.14 -14.22 -17.57
N LEU A 218 -1.37 -14.36 -16.49
CA LEU A 218 0.07 -14.21 -16.54
C LEU A 218 0.51 -15.27 -17.54
N GLU A 219 0.70 -14.88 -18.81
CA GLU A 219 1.26 -15.81 -19.78
C GLU A 219 2.52 -16.38 -19.14
N PRO A 220 2.57 -17.70 -18.87
CA PRO A 220 3.74 -18.30 -18.27
C PRO A 220 4.92 -18.03 -19.19
N TRP A 221 5.79 -17.11 -18.72
CA TRP A 221 7.06 -16.80 -19.34
C TRP A 221 7.81 -18.11 -19.57
N ASN A 222 7.81 -18.59 -20.81
CA ASN A 222 8.42 -19.83 -21.33
C ASN A 222 7.60 -21.13 -21.41
N VAL A 223 6.36 -21.16 -21.92
CA VAL A 223 5.77 -22.46 -22.32
C VAL A 223 6.16 -22.90 -23.73
N LYS A 224 6.53 -21.97 -24.64
CA LYS A 224 6.98 -22.34 -25.99
C LYS A 224 8.48 -22.14 -26.13
N SER A 225 9.22 -23.24 -25.99
CA SER A 225 10.57 -23.40 -26.54
C SER A 225 10.53 -23.11 -28.04
N ARG A 226 10.79 -21.86 -28.43
CA ARG A 226 10.86 -21.46 -29.84
C ARG A 226 12.30 -21.59 -30.31
N LYS A 227 12.51 -22.42 -31.33
CA LYS A 227 13.82 -22.73 -31.91
C LYS A 227 14.57 -21.45 -32.28
N ARG A 228 15.81 -21.35 -31.80
CA ARG A 228 16.74 -20.26 -32.10
C ARG A 228 16.92 -20.14 -33.62
N VAL A 229 16.49 -19.02 -34.20
CA VAL A 229 16.72 -18.71 -35.62
C VAL A 229 18.15 -18.22 -35.76
N ILE A 230 19.00 -19.02 -36.41
CA ILE A 230 20.37 -18.62 -36.74
C ILE A 230 20.30 -17.82 -38.04
N LEU A 231 20.41 -16.49 -37.94
CA LEU A 231 20.54 -15.64 -39.11
C LEU A 231 21.98 -15.72 -39.63
N SER A 232 22.14 -16.15 -40.88
CA SER A 232 23.43 -16.13 -41.58
C SER A 232 23.89 -14.68 -41.75
N GLY A 233 24.91 -14.26 -41.02
CA GLY A 233 25.51 -12.95 -41.21
C GLY A 233 26.03 -12.79 -42.64
N LYS A 234 25.83 -11.60 -43.23
CA LYS A 234 26.45 -11.23 -44.51
C LYS A 234 27.97 -11.40 -44.38
N SER A 235 28.55 -12.32 -45.15
CA SER A 235 29.99 -12.54 -45.19
C SER A 235 30.72 -11.27 -45.64
N VAL A 236 31.61 -10.77 -44.78
CA VAL A 236 32.56 -9.71 -45.10
C VAL A 236 33.37 -10.12 -46.34
N ALA A 237 33.51 -9.22 -47.31
CA ALA A 237 34.25 -9.45 -48.54
C ALA A 237 35.69 -9.93 -48.25
N LYS A 238 36.12 -11.00 -48.94
CA LYS A 238 37.49 -11.56 -48.84
C LYS A 238 38.52 -10.46 -49.15
N ARG A 239 39.34 -10.11 -48.15
CA ARG A 239 40.56 -9.31 -48.31
C ARG A 239 41.58 -10.09 -49.15
N GLY A 240 42.04 -9.46 -50.23
CA GLY A 240 43.43 -9.50 -50.72
C GLY A 240 43.97 -10.83 -51.23
N SER A 241 44.06 -10.96 -52.56
CA SER A 241 44.97 -11.87 -53.25
C SER A 241 46.41 -11.64 -52.77
N GLY A 242 47.02 -12.66 -52.16
CA GLY A 242 48.42 -12.65 -51.74
C GLY A 242 49.37 -12.54 -52.92
N ILE A 243 50.45 -11.77 -52.74
CA ILE A 243 51.53 -11.58 -53.71
C ILE A 243 52.32 -12.89 -53.82
N VAL A 244 52.51 -13.39 -55.05
CA VAL A 244 53.33 -14.57 -55.37
C VAL A 244 54.71 -14.10 -55.79
N TYR A 245 55.76 -14.52 -55.08
CA TYR A 245 57.15 -14.33 -55.53
C TYR A 245 57.58 -15.53 -56.38
N LYS A 246 58.11 -15.25 -57.59
CA LYS A 246 58.76 -16.27 -58.44
C LYS A 246 60.17 -16.56 -57.92
N LYS A 247 60.53 -17.85 -57.90
CA LYS A 247 61.89 -18.34 -57.68
C LYS A 247 62.82 -17.93 -58.81
#